data_AF-A0A0F2QWR9-F1
#
_entry.id   AF-A0A0F2QWR9-F1
#
_cell.length_a   1.000
_cell.length_b   1.000
_cell.length_c   1.000
_cell.angle_alpha   90.00
_cell.angle_beta   90.00
_cell.angle_gamma   90.00
#
_symmetry.space_group_name_H-M   'P 1'
#
loop_
_entity.id
_entity.type
_entity.pdbx_description
1 polymer ?
#
loop_
_entity_poly.entity_id
_entity_poly.type
_entity_poly.pdbx_seq_one_letter_code
_entity_poly.pdbx_strand_id
1 'polypeptide(L)'
;MGCAASATRPATDSATHQGSYTLVGIGPGDADLLTARALEAIRRADLVFCKSDIKEKLADYVTFQGKQVLDGYGVLFRYYGTDCAQLPEKQRTWHNRSCEQFHQQQDEFVAIVRQAVQAGKHVVLLSSGDPTIYGPDMWSIKALGDLDPAVVPGLSALNAANAALQAGLGEVIITAPFQRAGRMDTIAQLAVHERATMVIFMPRDMPELIARLGRAYPPDTHVAIVIQAGQFGRQQVVMGTVGDIGSRLGDKDITLSLVYVGKALANAQAPPARAASPSGRGRFYLVGMGPGDADLATLRATEVIKKADLIFASGKLQHRYAALLAGKKVLDGYGRLFPFYGKACAQVTPAERANERMSCEAYHQKQAEFEFLVRQAVAEGQTVAMLDSGDPLIYGPCAWSLTALRDLAIEVVPGLSCFNAANAALRAGVTEGRNSHSVLLASGWSVEEMAVHQSTMVIFTMRKEFKHFIDQLSKHYPADTPVAIVSSAGYAAKEKVLQGTLGGILHQLGPEKQPFEYLLYVGDFLADGGKVAH
;
A
#
# COMPACT_ATOMS: atom_id res chain seq x y z
N MET A 1 0.52 36.95 -29.63
CA MET A 1 0.94 37.67 -28.40
C MET A 1 -0.17 37.51 -27.38
N GLY A 2 0.16 36.96 -26.21
CA GLY A 2 -0.81 36.61 -25.18
C GLY A 2 -0.23 35.52 -24.27
N CYS A 3 0.78 35.89 -23.47
CA CYS A 3 1.36 35.04 -22.45
C CYS A 3 0.32 34.77 -21.35
N ALA A 4 -0.06 33.50 -21.16
CA ALA A 4 -0.72 33.07 -19.94
C ALA A 4 0.33 32.95 -18.83
N ALA A 5 0.09 33.69 -17.75
CA ALA A 5 1.02 33.87 -16.64
C ALA A 5 1.32 32.56 -15.91
N SER A 6 2.60 32.21 -15.88
CA SER A 6 3.19 31.37 -14.85
C SER A 6 3.05 32.10 -13.50
N ALA A 7 2.27 31.56 -12.58
CA ALA A 7 2.19 32.08 -11.22
C ALA A 7 3.41 31.59 -10.42
N THR A 8 4.54 32.28 -10.56
CA THR A 8 5.65 32.20 -9.62
C THR A 8 5.31 33.07 -8.39
N ARG A 9 5.08 32.43 -7.24
CA ARG A 9 4.93 33.15 -5.95
C ARG A 9 6.28 33.77 -5.56
N PRO A 10 6.32 35.04 -5.10
CA PRO A 10 7.54 35.63 -4.59
C PRO A 10 7.90 35.02 -3.23
N ALA A 11 9.20 34.75 -3.02
CA ALA A 11 9.76 34.41 -1.73
C ALA A 11 9.77 35.67 -0.84
N THR A 12 8.93 35.70 0.17
CA THR A 12 9.01 36.66 1.27
C THR A 12 9.57 35.94 2.50
N ASP A 13 10.79 36.30 2.87
CA ASP A 13 11.42 35.98 4.15
C ASP A 13 10.62 36.58 5.30
N SER A 14 9.80 35.74 5.94
CA SER A 14 9.40 35.86 7.33
C SER A 14 9.16 34.47 7.87
N ALA A 15 10.15 33.89 8.55
CA ALA A 15 10.03 32.61 9.24
C ALA A 15 9.16 32.77 10.51
N THR A 16 7.88 33.09 10.33
CA THR A 16 6.85 32.74 11.30
C THR A 16 6.69 31.23 11.21
N HIS A 17 6.94 30.49 12.30
CA HIS A 17 6.64 29.06 12.40
C HIS A 17 5.17 28.84 12.01
N GLN A 18 4.93 28.43 10.77
CA GLN A 18 3.60 28.13 10.27
C GLN A 18 3.20 26.78 10.87
N GLY A 19 2.13 26.76 11.66
CA GLY A 19 1.56 25.52 12.17
C GLY A 19 1.13 24.62 11.01
N SER A 20 0.96 23.33 11.28
CA SER A 20 0.64 22.34 10.25
C SER A 20 -0.32 21.28 10.74
N TYR A 21 -1.09 20.69 9.84
CA TYR A 21 -1.87 19.49 10.11
C TYR A 21 -1.39 18.33 9.22
N THR A 22 -1.09 17.19 9.86
CA THR A 22 -0.60 16.00 9.16
C THR A 22 -1.38 14.76 9.60
N LEU A 23 -1.92 14.02 8.63
CA LEU A 23 -2.48 12.69 8.84
C LEU A 23 -1.36 11.65 8.68
N VAL A 24 -1.12 10.82 9.69
CA VAL A 24 0.02 9.91 9.74
C VAL A 24 -0.44 8.45 9.82
N GLY A 25 -0.11 7.67 8.79
CA GLY A 25 -0.26 6.22 8.80
C GLY A 25 0.79 5.54 9.66
N ILE A 26 0.37 4.76 10.66
CA ILE A 26 1.28 4.11 11.61
C ILE A 26 1.53 2.61 11.35
N GLY A 27 0.98 2.07 10.25
CA GLY A 27 1.09 0.64 9.93
C GLY A 27 0.06 -0.25 10.65
N PRO A 28 -0.18 -1.48 10.17
CA PRO A 28 -1.37 -2.29 10.52
C PRO A 28 -1.17 -3.26 11.69
N GLY A 29 -0.08 -3.17 12.46
CA GLY A 29 0.23 -4.18 13.45
C GLY A 29 1.23 -3.76 14.51
N ASP A 30 2.40 -4.35 14.54
CA ASP A 30 3.47 -4.03 15.51
C ASP A 30 4.00 -2.60 15.30
N ALA A 31 4.59 -2.02 16.34
CA ALA A 31 5.07 -0.63 16.34
C ALA A 31 6.29 -0.41 15.44
N ASP A 32 7.11 -1.43 15.20
CA ASP A 32 8.29 -1.36 14.33
C ASP A 32 7.95 -1.38 12.83
N LEU A 33 6.69 -1.59 12.46
CA LEU A 33 6.20 -1.36 11.09
C LEU A 33 5.94 0.13 10.78
N LEU A 34 6.11 1.01 11.76
CA LEU A 34 6.15 2.45 11.57
C LEU A 34 7.31 2.84 10.64
N THR A 35 7.11 3.82 9.76
CA THR A 35 8.19 4.39 8.94
C THR A 35 8.97 5.43 9.74
N ALA A 36 10.24 5.65 9.39
CA ALA A 36 11.02 6.72 10.04
C ALA A 36 10.40 8.12 9.80
N ARG A 37 9.74 8.33 8.66
CA ARG A 37 8.98 9.55 8.35
C ARG A 37 7.80 9.75 9.29
N ALA A 38 7.01 8.70 9.52
CA ALA A 38 5.90 8.76 10.45
C ALA A 38 6.40 9.00 11.88
N LEU A 39 7.46 8.32 12.29
CA LEU A 39 8.11 8.54 13.59
C LEU A 39 8.53 10.01 13.79
N GLU A 40 9.16 10.61 12.78
CA GLU A 40 9.59 12.00 12.84
C GLU A 40 8.42 12.99 12.86
N ALA A 41 7.36 12.73 12.10
CA ALA A 41 6.14 13.54 12.14
C ALA A 41 5.53 13.57 13.55
N ILE A 42 5.48 12.44 14.24
CA ILE A 42 4.96 12.34 15.60
C ILE A 42 5.89 13.04 16.59
N ARG A 43 7.21 12.92 16.42
CA ARG A 43 8.20 13.60 17.28
C ARG A 43 8.11 15.12 17.20
N ARG A 44 7.82 15.67 16.02
CA ARG A 44 7.66 17.12 15.82
C ARG A 44 6.31 17.68 16.28
N ALA A 45 5.32 16.82 16.46
CA ALA A 45 3.97 17.26 16.82
C ALA A 45 3.91 17.85 18.23
N ASP A 46 3.18 18.95 18.38
CA ASP A 46 2.80 19.54 19.67
C ASP A 46 1.47 18.98 20.17
N LEU A 47 0.57 18.67 19.22
CA LEU A 47 -0.76 18.10 19.46
C LEU A 47 -0.90 16.79 18.67
N VAL A 48 -1.26 15.70 19.36
CA VAL A 48 -1.46 14.39 18.74
C VAL A 48 -2.85 13.85 19.07
N PHE A 49 -3.66 13.61 18.05
CA PHE A 49 -4.89 12.84 18.16
C PHE A 49 -4.56 11.36 18.04
N CYS A 50 -4.70 10.63 19.15
CA CYS A 50 -4.23 9.26 19.30
C CYS A 50 -5.04 8.54 20.38
N LYS A 51 -5.46 7.31 20.09
CA LYS A 51 -6.09 6.42 21.07
C LYS A 51 -5.07 5.93 22.09
N SER A 52 -5.53 5.67 23.31
CA SER A 52 -4.67 5.24 24.42
C SER A 52 -3.88 3.96 24.12
N ASP A 53 -4.50 2.97 23.45
CA ASP A 53 -3.84 1.73 23.03
C ASP A 53 -2.73 1.95 21.98
N ILE A 54 -2.95 2.88 21.05
CA ILE A 54 -1.94 3.27 20.07
C ILE A 54 -0.79 4.01 20.75
N LYS A 55 -1.08 4.88 21.72
CA LYS A 55 -0.06 5.56 22.51
C LYS A 55 0.83 4.57 23.26
N GLU A 56 0.24 3.57 23.91
CA GLU A 56 0.97 2.49 24.59
C GLU A 56 1.83 1.69 23.60
N LYS A 57 1.25 1.27 22.47
CA LYS A 57 1.96 0.56 21.40
C LYS A 57 3.21 1.32 20.92
N LEU A 58 3.15 2.64 20.82
CA LEU A 58 4.24 3.46 20.29
C LEU A 58 5.24 3.95 21.36
N ALA A 59 5.03 3.63 22.63
CA ALA A 59 5.80 4.18 23.75
C ALA A 59 7.31 3.86 23.67
N ASP A 60 7.69 2.73 23.08
CA ASP A 60 9.10 2.34 22.91
C ASP A 60 9.85 3.18 21.86
N TYR A 61 9.12 3.87 20.97
CA TYR A 61 9.69 4.62 19.85
C TYR A 61 9.48 6.13 19.95
N VAL A 62 8.39 6.55 20.61
CA VAL A 62 7.93 7.94 20.72
C VAL A 62 7.70 8.31 22.17
N THR A 63 8.31 9.41 22.62
CA THR A 63 7.88 10.09 23.84
C THR A 63 6.72 11.04 23.54
N PHE A 64 5.65 10.90 24.32
CA PHE A 64 4.52 11.82 24.32
C PHE A 64 4.64 12.90 25.41
N GLN A 65 5.73 12.90 26.18
CA GLN A 65 5.96 13.92 27.21
C GLN A 65 6.09 15.30 26.56
N GLY A 66 5.41 16.30 27.15
CA GLY A 66 5.38 17.66 26.63
C GLY A 66 4.45 17.87 25.43
N LYS A 67 3.77 16.82 24.95
CA LYS A 67 2.77 16.90 23.88
C LYS A 67 1.36 16.92 24.48
N GLN A 68 0.46 17.68 23.86
CA GLN A 68 -0.97 17.54 24.12
C GLN A 68 -1.45 16.28 23.36
N VAL A 69 -2.05 15.32 24.06
CA VAL A 69 -2.60 14.10 23.45
C VAL A 69 -4.10 14.06 23.67
N LEU A 70 -4.85 13.95 22.58
CA LEU A 70 -6.32 13.89 22.60
C LEU A 70 -6.81 12.53 22.09
N ASP A 71 -7.60 11.86 22.91
CA ASP A 71 -8.33 10.63 22.57
C ASP A 71 -9.80 10.97 22.24
N GLY A 72 -10.56 10.01 21.72
CA GLY A 72 -11.99 10.14 21.43
C GLY A 72 -12.31 10.58 20.00
N TYR A 73 -11.30 11.01 19.22
CA TYR A 73 -11.46 11.51 17.86
C TYR A 73 -11.19 10.47 16.75
N GLY A 74 -11.08 9.20 17.10
CA GLY A 74 -10.90 8.13 16.13
C GLY A 74 -12.23 7.74 15.46
N VAL A 75 -12.19 7.46 14.15
CA VAL A 75 -13.34 6.96 13.37
C VAL A 75 -14.51 7.95 13.33
N LEU A 76 -14.23 9.19 12.92
CA LEU A 76 -15.23 10.25 12.81
C LEU A 76 -15.79 10.45 11.40
N PHE A 77 -15.38 9.66 10.41
CA PHE A 77 -15.87 9.86 9.03
C PHE A 77 -17.38 9.69 8.84
N ARG A 78 -18.04 8.95 9.73
CA ARG A 78 -19.45 8.59 9.56
C ARG A 78 -20.30 9.87 9.47
N TYR A 79 -21.20 9.93 8.50
CA TYR A 79 -22.06 11.08 8.18
C TYR A 79 -21.34 12.36 7.73
N TYR A 80 -20.02 12.35 7.55
CA TYR A 80 -19.30 13.51 7.01
C TYR A 80 -19.83 13.88 5.61
N GLY A 81 -20.19 15.15 5.43
CA GLY A 81 -20.76 15.66 4.16
C GLY A 81 -22.19 15.22 3.87
N THR A 82 -22.85 14.53 4.81
CA THR A 82 -24.25 14.07 4.67
C THR A 82 -25.17 14.95 5.50
N ASP A 83 -26.28 15.41 4.91
CA ASP A 83 -27.34 16.08 5.64
C ASP A 83 -28.17 15.08 6.46
N CYS A 84 -28.14 15.20 7.79
CA CYS A 84 -28.85 14.31 8.71
C CYS A 84 -30.38 14.31 8.46
N ALA A 85 -30.95 15.42 7.98
CA ALA A 85 -32.37 15.51 7.69
C ALA A 85 -32.80 14.62 6.51
N GLN A 86 -31.88 14.35 5.58
CA GLN A 86 -32.12 13.52 4.39
C GLN A 86 -31.97 12.02 4.67
N LEU A 87 -31.45 11.65 5.85
CA LEU A 87 -31.30 10.24 6.23
C LEU A 87 -32.62 9.66 6.77
N PRO A 88 -32.97 8.42 6.39
CA PRO A 88 -34.01 7.66 7.08
C PRO A 88 -33.69 7.53 8.56
N GLU A 89 -34.70 7.59 9.44
CA GLU A 89 -34.51 7.59 10.90
C GLU A 89 -33.64 6.43 11.40
N LYS A 90 -33.86 5.22 10.87
CA LYS A 90 -33.08 4.01 11.21
C LYS A 90 -31.59 4.09 10.84
N GLN A 91 -31.21 5.05 9.98
CA GLN A 91 -29.84 5.27 9.53
C GLN A 91 -29.20 6.52 10.16
N ARG A 92 -29.90 7.23 11.06
CA ARG A 92 -29.37 8.41 11.75
C ARG A 92 -28.53 8.06 12.97
N THR A 93 -28.42 6.79 13.34
CA THR A 93 -27.64 6.34 14.49
C THR A 93 -26.63 5.28 14.09
N TRP A 94 -25.43 5.36 14.64
CA TRP A 94 -24.38 4.36 14.48
C TRP A 94 -23.57 4.24 15.77
N HIS A 95 -23.39 3.00 16.26
CA HIS A 95 -22.79 2.72 17.58
C HIS A 95 -23.31 3.63 18.70
N ASN A 96 -24.64 3.73 18.83
CA ASN A 96 -25.32 4.54 19.86
C ASN A 96 -25.04 6.05 19.81
N ARG A 97 -24.55 6.56 18.68
CA ARG A 97 -24.35 7.99 18.43
C ARG A 97 -25.21 8.45 17.27
N SER A 98 -25.85 9.62 17.40
CA SER A 98 -26.65 10.23 16.35
C SER A 98 -25.77 10.91 15.29
N CYS A 99 -26.36 11.16 14.12
CA CYS A 99 -25.74 11.91 13.03
C CYS A 99 -25.30 13.30 13.48
N GLU A 100 -26.12 14.00 14.26
CA GLU A 100 -25.83 15.31 14.83
C GLU A 100 -24.67 15.25 15.84
N GLN A 101 -24.58 14.18 16.64
CA GLN A 101 -23.44 13.96 17.55
C GLN A 101 -22.13 13.63 16.80
N PHE A 102 -22.21 13.10 15.57
CA PHE A 102 -21.03 12.96 14.71
C PHE A 102 -20.58 14.33 14.18
N HIS A 103 -21.51 15.12 13.64
CA HIS A 103 -21.21 16.46 13.14
C HIS A 103 -20.63 17.36 14.23
N GLN A 104 -21.23 17.36 15.43
CA GLN A 104 -20.72 18.14 16.56
C GLN A 104 -19.25 17.80 16.87
N GLN A 105 -18.90 16.52 16.88
CA GLN A 105 -17.53 16.10 17.17
C GLN A 105 -16.56 16.37 16.00
N GLN A 106 -17.03 16.30 14.76
CA GLN A 106 -16.27 16.71 13.58
C GLN A 106 -15.95 18.21 13.63
N ASP A 107 -16.93 19.04 13.99
CA ASP A 107 -16.76 20.49 14.14
C ASP A 107 -15.80 20.83 15.29
N GLU A 108 -15.94 20.14 16.43
CA GLU A 108 -15.01 20.26 17.56
C GLU A 108 -13.58 19.92 17.15
N PHE A 109 -13.39 18.79 16.47
CA PHE A 109 -12.08 18.38 15.93
C PHE A 109 -11.49 19.46 15.02
N VAL A 110 -12.27 19.94 14.04
CA VAL A 110 -11.82 20.96 13.09
C VAL A 110 -11.45 22.27 13.81
N ALA A 111 -12.25 22.68 14.79
CA ALA A 111 -11.97 23.89 15.57
C ALA A 111 -10.66 23.78 16.35
N ILE A 112 -10.43 22.64 17.03
CA ILE A 112 -9.18 22.39 17.77
C ILE A 112 -7.98 22.43 16.84
N VAL A 113 -8.06 21.76 15.67
CA VAL A 113 -6.95 21.74 14.70
C VAL A 113 -6.67 23.15 14.20
N ARG A 114 -7.70 23.90 13.77
CA ARG A 114 -7.54 25.28 13.26
C ARG A 114 -6.91 26.18 14.30
N GLN A 115 -7.38 26.13 15.54
CA GLN A 115 -6.82 26.94 16.63
C GLN A 115 -5.35 26.60 16.89
N ALA A 116 -5.00 25.31 16.94
CA ALA A 116 -3.63 24.89 17.16
C ALA A 116 -2.70 25.31 16.01
N VAL A 117 -3.14 25.13 14.76
CA VAL A 117 -2.37 25.54 13.58
C VAL A 117 -2.18 27.07 13.53
N GLN A 118 -3.22 27.85 13.85
CA GLN A 118 -3.12 29.31 13.96
C GLN A 118 -2.17 29.75 15.07
N ALA A 119 -2.04 28.97 16.14
CA ALA A 119 -1.07 29.19 17.20
C ALA A 119 0.36 28.71 16.84
N GLY A 120 0.61 28.31 15.59
CA GLY A 120 1.92 27.85 15.12
C GLY A 120 2.26 26.40 15.49
N LYS A 121 1.31 25.62 16.01
CA LYS A 121 1.54 24.23 16.44
C LYS A 121 1.52 23.24 15.28
N HIS A 122 2.31 22.18 15.42
CA HIS A 122 2.26 21.00 14.57
C HIS A 122 1.26 19.98 15.13
N VAL A 123 0.21 19.73 14.37
CA VAL A 123 -0.89 18.84 14.74
C VAL A 123 -0.81 17.54 13.93
N VAL A 124 -0.90 16.41 14.61
CA VAL A 124 -0.90 15.08 14.00
C VAL A 124 -2.17 14.31 14.36
N LEU A 125 -2.81 13.68 13.37
CA LEU A 125 -3.80 12.63 13.58
C LEU A 125 -3.18 11.28 13.20
N LEU A 126 -3.21 10.31 14.12
CA LEU A 126 -2.71 8.96 13.84
C LEU A 126 -3.84 8.09 13.27
N SER A 127 -3.58 7.52 12.09
CA SER A 127 -4.44 6.51 11.45
C SER A 127 -3.77 5.16 11.51
N SER A 128 -4.52 4.14 11.94
CA SER A 128 -4.06 2.75 11.87
C SER A 128 -3.88 2.32 10.41
N GLY A 129 -2.80 1.58 10.11
CA GLY A 129 -2.49 1.17 8.75
C GLY A 129 -2.03 2.32 7.84
N ASP A 130 -2.44 2.27 6.58
CA ASP A 130 -2.26 3.34 5.61
C ASP A 130 -3.56 4.16 5.53
N PRO A 131 -3.51 5.51 5.63
CA PRO A 131 -4.74 6.31 5.69
C PRO A 131 -5.53 6.28 4.38
N THR A 132 -4.91 5.94 3.26
CA THR A 132 -5.50 6.09 1.92
C THR A 132 -6.24 4.85 1.42
N ILE A 133 -6.08 3.70 2.09
CA ILE A 133 -6.70 2.41 1.70
C ILE A 133 -7.67 2.00 2.81
N TYR A 134 -8.97 2.24 2.60
CA TYR A 134 -10.02 2.06 3.62
C TYR A 134 -9.75 2.78 4.95
N GLY A 135 -8.94 3.86 4.94
CA GLY A 135 -8.63 4.61 6.14
C GLY A 135 -9.81 5.47 6.60
N PRO A 136 -10.17 5.45 7.89
CA PRO A 136 -11.35 6.16 8.40
C PRO A 136 -11.11 7.65 8.61
N ASP A 137 -9.90 8.15 8.34
CA ASP A 137 -9.46 9.49 8.75
C ASP A 137 -9.29 10.46 7.58
N MET A 138 -9.45 10.00 6.32
CA MET A 138 -9.31 10.85 5.12
C MET A 138 -10.34 11.98 5.02
N TRP A 139 -11.48 11.87 5.72
CA TRP A 139 -12.45 12.96 5.83
C TRP A 139 -11.80 14.25 6.37
N SER A 140 -10.84 14.12 7.29
CA SER A 140 -10.16 15.26 7.91
C SER A 140 -9.32 16.07 6.91
N ILE A 141 -8.72 15.40 5.92
CA ILE A 141 -7.97 16.04 4.83
C ILE A 141 -8.89 16.92 3.98
N LYS A 142 -10.13 16.49 3.78
CA LYS A 142 -11.15 17.28 3.07
C LYS A 142 -11.63 18.45 3.92
N ALA A 143 -11.97 18.19 5.18
CA ALA A 143 -12.51 19.19 6.11
C ALA A 143 -11.53 20.33 6.41
N LEU A 144 -10.23 20.03 6.36
CA LEU A 144 -9.14 20.95 6.64
C LEU A 144 -8.34 21.31 5.38
N GLY A 145 -8.94 21.18 4.19
CA GLY A 145 -8.26 21.43 2.92
C GLY A 145 -7.68 22.84 2.78
N ASP A 146 -8.26 23.83 3.47
CA ASP A 146 -7.75 25.20 3.55
C ASP A 146 -6.41 25.33 4.29
N LEU A 147 -6.03 24.33 5.09
CA LEU A 147 -4.76 24.29 5.81
C LEU A 147 -3.63 23.60 5.03
N ASP A 148 -3.89 23.20 3.77
CA ASP A 148 -2.95 22.45 2.93
C ASP A 148 -2.36 21.21 3.65
N PRO A 149 -3.22 20.28 4.10
CA PRO A 149 -2.81 19.23 5.02
C PRO A 149 -1.91 18.19 4.35
N ALA A 150 -0.94 17.67 5.10
CA ALA A 150 -0.04 16.62 4.62
C ALA A 150 -0.54 15.22 4.98
N VAL A 151 -0.21 14.22 4.16
CA VAL A 151 -0.43 12.81 4.45
C VAL A 151 0.92 12.11 4.49
N VAL A 152 1.25 11.47 5.61
CA VAL A 152 2.38 10.54 5.70
C VAL A 152 1.85 9.13 5.46
N PRO A 153 2.27 8.45 4.37
CA PRO A 153 1.78 7.11 4.06
C PRO A 153 2.25 6.11 5.11
N GLY A 154 1.45 5.07 5.32
CA GLY A 154 1.75 3.95 6.21
C GLY A 154 1.86 2.65 5.44
N LEU A 155 2.22 1.57 6.13
CA LEU A 155 1.96 0.23 5.59
C LEU A 155 0.46 -0.06 5.72
N SER A 156 -0.15 -0.62 4.69
CA SER A 156 -1.49 -1.18 4.78
C SER A 156 -1.44 -2.60 5.32
N ALA A 157 -2.57 -3.09 5.84
CA ALA A 157 -2.73 -4.51 6.15
C ALA A 157 -2.48 -5.39 4.90
N LEU A 158 -2.68 -4.87 3.69
CA LEU A 158 -2.26 -5.51 2.43
C LEU A 158 -0.75 -5.82 2.40
N ASN A 159 0.10 -4.83 2.69
CA ASN A 159 1.56 -5.02 2.67
C ASN A 159 1.98 -6.11 3.68
N ALA A 160 1.47 -6.00 4.91
CA ALA A 160 1.78 -6.95 5.97
C ALA A 160 1.23 -8.36 5.69
N ALA A 161 0.02 -8.48 5.14
CA ALA A 161 -0.58 -9.76 4.80
C ALA A 161 0.12 -10.43 3.62
N ASN A 162 0.56 -9.66 2.61
CA ASN A 162 1.39 -10.21 1.53
C ASN A 162 2.69 -10.78 2.10
N ALA A 163 3.37 -10.05 2.99
CA ALA A 163 4.58 -10.55 3.67
C ALA A 163 4.33 -11.82 4.48
N ALA A 164 3.17 -11.94 5.13
CA ALA A 164 2.75 -13.15 5.83
C ALA A 164 2.55 -14.35 4.88
N LEU A 165 1.98 -14.10 3.70
CA LEU A 165 1.74 -15.13 2.68
C LEU A 165 3.00 -15.55 1.92
N GLN A 166 4.00 -14.66 1.87
CA GLN A 166 5.24 -14.85 1.09
C GLN A 166 4.95 -15.19 -0.39
N ALA A 167 3.94 -14.54 -0.97
CA ALA A 167 3.49 -14.81 -2.34
C ALA A 167 3.46 -13.53 -3.18
N GLY A 168 3.98 -13.61 -4.40
CA GLY A 168 3.73 -12.59 -5.42
C GLY A 168 2.34 -12.80 -6.02
N LEU A 169 1.52 -11.74 -6.05
CA LEU A 169 0.09 -11.86 -6.35
C LEU A 169 -0.29 -11.57 -7.81
N GLY A 170 0.67 -11.07 -8.62
CA GLY A 170 0.40 -10.65 -9.99
C GLY A 170 -0.47 -9.39 -10.04
N GLU A 171 -1.55 -9.45 -10.84
CA GLU A 171 -2.60 -8.43 -10.85
C GLU A 171 -3.42 -8.51 -9.57
N VAL A 172 -3.79 -7.37 -8.98
CA VAL A 172 -4.46 -7.35 -7.66
C VAL A 172 -5.74 -6.55 -7.73
N ILE A 173 -6.83 -7.14 -7.22
CA ILE A 173 -8.12 -6.46 -7.03
C ILE A 173 -8.32 -6.27 -5.54
N ILE A 174 -8.28 -5.03 -5.05
CA ILE A 174 -8.58 -4.71 -3.66
C ILE A 174 -10.07 -4.37 -3.58
N THR A 175 -10.80 -5.03 -2.69
CA THR A 175 -12.23 -4.80 -2.50
C THR A 175 -12.64 -5.05 -1.06
N ALA A 176 -13.92 -4.84 -0.76
CA ALA A 176 -14.56 -5.18 0.50
C ALA A 176 -15.93 -5.80 0.17
N PRO A 177 -16.52 -6.62 1.05
CA PRO A 177 -17.72 -7.39 0.75
C PRO A 177 -19.00 -6.53 0.75
N PHE A 178 -18.92 -5.26 0.33
CA PHE A 178 -20.07 -4.37 0.24
C PHE A 178 -21.08 -4.91 -0.78
N GLN A 179 -22.34 -4.94 -0.35
CA GLN A 179 -23.47 -5.31 -1.18
C GLN A 179 -24.52 -4.21 -1.08
N ARG A 180 -24.91 -3.64 -2.22
CA ARG A 180 -26.03 -2.69 -2.30
C ARG A 180 -27.22 -3.42 -2.88
N ALA A 181 -28.38 -3.33 -2.21
CA ALA A 181 -29.62 -3.92 -2.69
C ALA A 181 -29.93 -3.44 -4.12
N GLY A 182 -30.33 -4.36 -5.00
CA GLY A 182 -30.63 -4.07 -6.40
C GLY A 182 -29.41 -3.92 -7.32
N ARG A 183 -28.18 -4.06 -6.82
CA ARG A 183 -26.97 -4.18 -7.65
C ARG A 183 -26.48 -5.62 -7.65
N MET A 184 -25.75 -6.01 -8.70
CA MET A 184 -25.08 -7.31 -8.70
C MET A 184 -24.00 -7.34 -7.61
N ASP A 185 -23.67 -8.55 -7.18
CA ASP A 185 -22.62 -8.79 -6.19
C ASP A 185 -21.25 -8.35 -6.75
N THR A 186 -20.62 -7.39 -6.07
CA THR A 186 -19.26 -6.90 -6.37
C THR A 186 -18.24 -8.03 -6.47
N ILE A 187 -18.34 -9.07 -5.62
CA ILE A 187 -17.42 -10.22 -5.65
C ILE A 187 -17.61 -11.01 -6.94
N ALA A 188 -18.85 -11.32 -7.31
CA ALA A 188 -19.15 -12.04 -8.54
C ALA A 188 -18.74 -11.24 -9.79
N GLN A 189 -18.95 -9.92 -9.78
CA GLN A 189 -18.52 -9.03 -10.88
C GLN A 189 -17.01 -9.08 -11.09
N LEU A 190 -16.23 -8.99 -10.02
CA LEU A 190 -14.77 -8.91 -10.10
C LEU A 190 -14.10 -10.28 -10.28
N ALA A 191 -14.78 -11.37 -9.93
CA ALA A 191 -14.24 -12.74 -10.00
C ALA A 191 -13.94 -13.23 -11.42
N VAL A 192 -14.46 -12.55 -12.45
CA VAL A 192 -14.26 -12.90 -13.87
C VAL A 192 -12.79 -12.81 -14.31
N HIS A 193 -11.95 -12.08 -13.57
CA HIS A 193 -10.53 -11.90 -13.89
C HIS A 193 -9.67 -13.01 -13.29
N GLU A 194 -9.59 -14.16 -13.96
CA GLU A 194 -8.88 -15.35 -13.44
C GLU A 194 -7.40 -15.15 -13.11
N ARG A 195 -6.75 -14.17 -13.74
CA ARG A 195 -5.33 -13.83 -13.51
C ARG A 195 -5.11 -12.93 -12.31
N ALA A 196 -6.16 -12.28 -11.82
CA ALA A 196 -6.08 -11.37 -10.70
C ALA A 196 -6.29 -12.11 -9.38
N THR A 197 -5.53 -11.71 -8.37
CA THR A 197 -5.80 -12.09 -6.99
C THR A 197 -6.71 -11.05 -6.37
N MET A 198 -7.90 -11.47 -5.93
CA MET A 198 -8.80 -10.59 -5.20
C MET A 198 -8.44 -10.59 -3.71
N VAL A 199 -8.32 -9.41 -3.14
CA VAL A 199 -8.01 -9.15 -1.73
C VAL A 199 -9.18 -8.41 -1.11
N ILE A 200 -9.86 -9.05 -0.18
CA ILE A 200 -11.11 -8.62 0.42
C ILE A 200 -10.81 -8.14 1.83
N PHE A 201 -10.96 -6.84 2.04
CA PHE A 201 -10.84 -6.16 3.31
C PHE A 201 -12.13 -6.27 4.12
N MET A 202 -11.99 -6.26 5.45
CA MET A 202 -13.12 -6.19 6.39
C MET A 202 -14.21 -7.25 6.15
N PRO A 203 -13.87 -8.56 6.11
CA PRO A 203 -14.83 -9.64 5.94
C PRO A 203 -15.68 -9.85 7.21
N ARG A 204 -16.58 -8.90 7.53
CA ARG A 204 -17.35 -8.89 8.80
C ARG A 204 -18.29 -10.09 8.96
N ASP A 205 -18.84 -10.59 7.86
CA ASP A 205 -19.66 -11.80 7.82
C ASP A 205 -18.94 -12.85 6.96
N MET A 206 -18.09 -13.64 7.62
CA MET A 206 -17.26 -14.63 6.94
C MET A 206 -18.08 -15.78 6.34
N PRO A 207 -19.09 -16.35 7.02
CA PRO A 207 -19.96 -17.37 6.41
C PRO A 207 -20.62 -16.90 5.11
N GLU A 208 -21.21 -15.69 5.09
CA GLU A 208 -21.82 -15.17 3.85
C GLU A 208 -20.75 -14.89 2.79
N LEU A 209 -19.58 -14.36 3.17
CA LEU A 209 -18.49 -14.15 2.21
C LEU A 209 -18.04 -15.48 1.56
N ILE A 210 -17.86 -16.55 2.34
CA ILE A 210 -17.50 -17.86 1.80
C ILE A 210 -18.59 -18.39 0.87
N ALA A 211 -19.87 -18.23 1.22
CA ALA A 211 -20.98 -18.61 0.36
C ALA A 211 -20.97 -17.82 -0.96
N ARG A 212 -20.65 -16.53 -0.94
CA ARG A 212 -20.49 -15.68 -2.15
C ARG A 212 -19.32 -16.16 -3.01
N LEU A 213 -18.18 -16.46 -2.40
CA LEU A 213 -17.03 -17.02 -3.11
C LEU A 213 -17.37 -18.35 -3.78
N GLY A 214 -18.10 -19.24 -3.11
CA GLY A 214 -18.56 -20.51 -3.68
C GLY A 214 -19.50 -20.38 -4.88
N ARG A 215 -20.20 -19.24 -5.03
CA ARG A 215 -21.00 -18.93 -6.23
C ARG A 215 -20.17 -18.31 -7.36
N ALA A 216 -19.06 -17.67 -7.03
CA ALA A 216 -18.26 -16.87 -7.96
C ALA A 216 -17.02 -17.61 -8.51
N TYR A 217 -16.49 -18.59 -7.77
CA TYR A 217 -15.25 -19.29 -8.09
C TYR A 217 -15.40 -20.82 -8.08
N PRO A 218 -14.61 -21.53 -8.90
CA PRO A 218 -14.46 -22.98 -8.79
C PRO A 218 -14.02 -23.41 -7.38
N PRO A 219 -14.50 -24.56 -6.86
CA PRO A 219 -14.24 -25.00 -5.48
C PRO A 219 -12.76 -25.31 -5.17
N ASP A 220 -11.95 -25.57 -6.19
CA ASP A 220 -10.51 -25.80 -6.11
C ASP A 220 -9.68 -24.50 -6.13
N THR A 221 -10.31 -23.36 -6.39
CA THR A 221 -9.64 -22.05 -6.37
C THR A 221 -9.05 -21.78 -4.98
N HIS A 222 -7.76 -21.44 -4.93
CA HIS A 222 -7.06 -21.22 -3.68
C HIS A 222 -7.56 -19.97 -2.94
N VAL A 223 -7.60 -20.09 -1.61
CA VAL A 223 -8.00 -19.04 -0.68
C VAL A 223 -6.99 -18.96 0.46
N ALA A 224 -6.70 -17.74 0.90
CA ALA A 224 -5.94 -17.50 2.12
C ALA A 224 -6.66 -16.48 3.00
N ILE A 225 -6.71 -16.73 4.31
CA ILE A 225 -7.21 -15.78 5.31
C ILE A 225 -6.05 -15.40 6.21
N VAL A 226 -5.66 -14.13 6.17
CA VAL A 226 -4.63 -13.58 7.06
C VAL A 226 -5.32 -12.80 8.17
N ILE A 227 -5.16 -13.25 9.40
CA ILE A 227 -5.75 -12.65 10.61
C ILE A 227 -4.66 -11.85 11.31
N GLN A 228 -4.97 -10.61 11.71
CA GLN A 228 -4.08 -9.70 12.44
C GLN A 228 -2.73 -9.49 11.74
N ALA A 229 -2.80 -9.25 10.42
CA ALA A 229 -1.64 -9.02 9.57
C ALA A 229 -0.69 -7.95 10.16
N GLY A 230 0.59 -8.29 10.29
CA GLY A 230 1.62 -7.40 10.81
C GLY A 230 1.73 -7.37 12.34
N GLN A 231 0.91 -8.13 13.07
CA GLN A 231 1.03 -8.31 14.52
C GLN A 231 1.73 -9.63 14.79
N PHE A 232 3.06 -9.66 14.74
CA PHE A 232 3.83 -10.90 14.57
C PHE A 232 3.54 -11.98 15.62
N GLY A 233 3.27 -11.58 16.87
CA GLY A 233 2.92 -12.51 17.95
C GLY A 233 1.50 -13.08 17.91
N ARG A 234 0.61 -12.51 17.10
CA ARG A 234 -0.81 -12.93 17.02
C ARG A 234 -1.29 -13.24 15.59
N GLN A 235 -0.48 -12.91 14.59
CA GLN A 235 -0.78 -13.14 13.18
C GLN A 235 -1.01 -14.61 12.90
N GLN A 236 -2.08 -14.92 12.18
CA GLN A 236 -2.37 -16.28 11.71
C GLN A 236 -2.65 -16.27 10.21
N VAL A 237 -2.26 -17.36 9.55
CA VAL A 237 -2.58 -17.59 8.13
C VAL A 237 -3.31 -18.91 8.03
N VAL A 238 -4.49 -18.89 7.42
CA VAL A 238 -5.27 -20.08 7.09
C VAL A 238 -5.29 -20.21 5.57
N MET A 239 -4.71 -21.30 5.06
CA MET A 239 -4.68 -21.62 3.62
C MET A 239 -5.67 -22.74 3.32
N GLY A 240 -6.38 -22.63 2.19
CA GLY A 240 -7.32 -23.63 1.71
C GLY A 240 -7.77 -23.35 0.29
N THR A 241 -8.94 -23.87 -0.07
CA THR A 241 -9.65 -23.55 -1.31
C THR A 241 -11.04 -23.01 -1.00
N VAL A 242 -11.73 -22.47 -2.01
CA VAL A 242 -13.12 -22.03 -1.87
C VAL A 242 -14.02 -23.13 -1.28
N GLY A 243 -13.78 -24.40 -1.64
CA GLY A 243 -14.54 -25.54 -1.16
C GLY A 243 -14.25 -25.99 0.27
N ASP A 244 -13.09 -25.64 0.86
CA ASP A 244 -12.69 -26.14 2.18
C ASP A 244 -12.28 -25.06 3.20
N ILE A 245 -12.17 -23.79 2.80
CA ILE A 245 -11.65 -22.74 3.68
C ILE A 245 -12.51 -22.54 4.93
N GLY A 246 -13.83 -22.72 4.81
CA GLY A 246 -14.75 -22.60 5.94
C GLY A 246 -14.48 -23.62 7.05
N SER A 247 -14.22 -24.89 6.69
CA SER A 247 -13.90 -25.92 7.68
C SER A 247 -12.52 -25.74 8.27
N ARG A 248 -11.54 -25.25 7.48
CA ARG A 248 -10.19 -24.94 7.95
C ARG A 248 -10.12 -23.74 8.89
N LEU A 249 -10.97 -22.74 8.67
CA LEU A 249 -11.04 -21.55 9.52
C LEU A 249 -11.54 -21.92 10.93
N GLY A 250 -12.56 -22.77 11.02
CA GLY A 250 -13.18 -23.15 12.29
C GLY A 250 -13.68 -21.94 13.09
N ASP A 251 -13.54 -21.99 14.41
CA ASP A 251 -14.01 -20.94 15.34
C ASP A 251 -12.99 -19.82 15.61
N LYS A 252 -12.03 -19.62 14.70
CA LYS A 252 -10.99 -18.59 14.87
C LYS A 252 -11.62 -17.19 14.93
N ASP A 253 -11.07 -16.34 15.78
CA ASP A 253 -11.40 -14.91 15.77
C ASP A 253 -10.88 -14.28 14.46
N ILE A 254 -11.81 -13.86 13.62
CA ILE A 254 -11.56 -13.24 12.31
C ILE A 254 -11.35 -11.72 12.40
N THR A 255 -11.31 -11.15 13.61
CA THR A 255 -11.09 -9.72 13.81
C THR A 255 -9.79 -9.28 13.13
N LEU A 256 -9.88 -8.21 12.32
CA LEU A 256 -8.77 -7.69 11.51
C LEU A 256 -8.20 -8.72 10.51
N SER A 257 -9.07 -9.39 9.76
CA SER A 257 -8.67 -10.32 8.70
C SER A 257 -8.75 -9.73 7.29
N LEU A 258 -7.92 -10.28 6.40
CA LEU A 258 -8.01 -10.11 4.95
C LEU A 258 -8.22 -11.49 4.32
N VAL A 259 -9.11 -11.57 3.34
CA VAL A 259 -9.34 -12.78 2.54
C VAL A 259 -8.75 -12.58 1.16
N TYR A 260 -7.91 -13.52 0.72
CA TYR A 260 -7.32 -13.56 -0.60
C TYR A 260 -7.94 -14.73 -1.36
N VAL A 261 -8.28 -14.53 -2.63
CA VAL A 261 -8.74 -15.60 -3.53
C VAL A 261 -8.10 -15.43 -4.90
N GLY A 262 -7.52 -16.50 -5.44
CA GLY A 262 -6.87 -16.47 -6.75
C GLY A 262 -5.79 -17.53 -6.95
N LYS A 263 -5.47 -17.82 -8.22
CA LYS A 263 -4.52 -18.88 -8.62
C LYS A 263 -3.09 -18.63 -8.13
N ALA A 264 -2.68 -17.36 -8.00
CA ALA A 264 -1.32 -17.00 -7.56
C ALA A 264 -0.99 -17.52 -6.15
N LEU A 265 -2.01 -17.74 -5.30
CA LEU A 265 -1.85 -18.30 -3.96
C LEU A 265 -1.31 -19.73 -3.94
N ALA A 266 -1.28 -20.44 -5.08
CA ALA A 266 -0.63 -21.75 -5.20
C ALA A 266 0.85 -21.69 -4.82
N ASN A 267 1.47 -20.52 -5.01
CA ASN A 267 2.88 -20.28 -4.72
C ASN A 267 3.10 -19.64 -3.34
N ALA A 268 2.05 -19.44 -2.54
CA ALA A 268 2.19 -18.90 -1.20
C ALA A 268 2.96 -19.86 -0.31
N GLN A 269 3.89 -19.30 0.46
CA GLN A 269 4.77 -20.03 1.37
C GLN A 269 4.54 -19.54 2.79
N ALA A 270 3.28 -19.44 3.19
CA ALA A 270 2.91 -19.01 4.54
C ALA A 270 3.68 -19.88 5.56
N PRO A 271 4.63 -19.30 6.31
CA PRO A 271 5.41 -20.07 7.25
C PRO A 271 4.45 -20.66 8.30
N PRO A 272 4.67 -21.91 8.76
CA PRO A 272 3.87 -22.44 9.86
C PRO A 272 3.92 -21.48 11.04
N ALA A 273 2.80 -21.35 11.79
CA ALA A 273 2.72 -20.51 12.99
C ALA A 273 3.98 -20.74 13.84
N ARG A 274 4.83 -19.70 13.92
CA ARG A 274 6.24 -19.92 14.16
C ARG A 274 6.47 -20.37 15.61
N ALA A 275 6.84 -21.64 15.79
CA ALA A 275 7.66 -22.02 16.93
C ALA A 275 8.97 -21.23 16.83
N ALA A 276 9.40 -20.60 17.94
CA ALA A 276 10.63 -19.82 17.99
C ALA A 276 11.76 -20.59 17.31
N SER A 277 12.32 -20.03 16.22
CA SER A 277 13.51 -20.61 15.60
C SER A 277 14.61 -20.61 16.66
N PRO A 278 15.36 -21.72 16.82
CA PRO A 278 16.48 -21.74 17.75
C PRO A 278 17.41 -20.56 17.45
N SER A 279 17.76 -19.79 18.48
CA SER A 279 18.78 -18.75 18.40
C SER A 279 20.07 -19.36 17.83
N GLY A 280 20.65 -18.75 16.80
CA GLY A 280 21.93 -19.17 16.21
C GLY A 280 21.86 -19.92 14.87
N ARG A 281 20.69 -20.09 14.25
CA ARG A 281 20.61 -20.50 12.83
C ARG A 281 20.54 -19.28 11.93
N GLY A 282 21.32 -19.27 10.85
CA GLY A 282 21.30 -18.21 9.84
C GLY A 282 19.92 -18.05 9.21
N ARG A 283 19.62 -16.88 8.68
CA ARG A 283 18.31 -16.55 8.11
C ARG A 283 18.43 -15.66 6.89
N PHE A 284 17.53 -15.87 5.93
CA PHE A 284 17.35 -14.98 4.79
C PHE A 284 16.15 -14.04 5.02
N TYR A 285 16.36 -12.76 4.79
CA TYR A 285 15.33 -11.73 4.81
C TYR A 285 15.15 -11.13 3.43
N LEU A 286 13.90 -11.00 2.98
CA LEU A 286 13.55 -10.14 1.84
C LEU A 286 12.92 -8.86 2.40
N VAL A 287 13.57 -7.72 2.18
CA VAL A 287 13.31 -6.49 2.92
C VAL A 287 12.83 -5.38 2.00
N GLY A 288 11.60 -4.92 2.19
CA GLY A 288 11.07 -3.74 1.52
C GLY A 288 11.63 -2.44 2.11
N MET A 289 12.29 -1.64 1.29
CA MET A 289 12.92 -0.40 1.73
C MET A 289 12.06 0.85 1.54
N GLY A 290 10.91 0.74 0.89
CA GLY A 290 10.15 1.91 0.46
C GLY A 290 10.58 2.41 -0.92
N PRO A 291 9.72 3.17 -1.63
CA PRO A 291 9.93 3.47 -3.05
C PRO A 291 10.84 4.68 -3.27
N GLY A 292 10.85 5.60 -2.30
CA GLY A 292 11.40 6.94 -2.38
C GLY A 292 12.46 7.18 -1.31
N ASP A 293 12.43 8.34 -0.65
CA ASP A 293 13.45 8.75 0.32
C ASP A 293 13.68 7.73 1.44
N ALA A 294 14.86 7.79 2.06
CA ALA A 294 15.31 6.80 3.04
C ALA A 294 14.40 6.70 4.28
N ASP A 295 13.71 7.77 4.63
CA ASP A 295 12.81 7.84 5.78
C ASP A 295 11.48 7.08 5.57
N LEU A 296 11.20 6.59 4.36
CA LEU A 296 10.07 5.70 4.10
C LEU A 296 10.34 4.23 4.42
N ALA A 297 11.58 3.88 4.79
CA ALA A 297 11.87 2.56 5.34
C ALA A 297 11.20 2.39 6.72
N THR A 298 10.75 1.17 7.01
CA THR A 298 10.23 0.83 8.33
C THR A 298 11.36 0.71 9.36
N LEU A 299 11.01 0.89 10.63
CA LEU A 299 11.97 0.63 11.71
C LEU A 299 12.40 -0.84 11.72
N ARG A 300 11.49 -1.78 11.41
CA ARG A 300 11.79 -3.21 11.23
C ARG A 300 12.83 -3.45 10.14
N ALA A 301 12.68 -2.84 8.96
CA ALA A 301 13.66 -2.96 7.88
C ALA A 301 15.04 -2.46 8.32
N THR A 302 15.07 -1.35 9.04
CA THR A 302 16.29 -0.77 9.60
C THR A 302 16.97 -1.73 10.59
N GLU A 303 16.21 -2.35 11.49
CA GLU A 303 16.74 -3.31 12.47
C GLU A 303 17.27 -4.60 11.82
N VAL A 304 16.63 -5.09 10.76
CA VAL A 304 17.14 -6.23 9.99
C VAL A 304 18.48 -5.89 9.34
N ILE A 305 18.61 -4.72 8.72
CA ILE A 305 19.87 -4.29 8.09
C ILE A 305 20.99 -4.16 9.13
N LYS A 306 20.71 -3.60 10.30
CA LYS A 306 21.70 -3.50 11.39
C LYS A 306 22.23 -4.88 11.82
N LYS A 307 21.39 -5.91 11.79
CA LYS A 307 21.75 -7.30 12.17
C LYS A 307 22.32 -8.12 11.02
N ALA A 308 22.19 -7.67 9.77
CA ALA A 308 22.65 -8.42 8.61
C ALA A 308 24.19 -8.44 8.51
N ASP A 309 24.72 -9.61 8.17
CA ASP A 309 26.12 -9.89 7.90
C ASP A 309 26.43 -9.79 6.40
N LEU A 310 25.47 -10.19 5.55
CA LEU A 310 25.53 -10.11 4.10
C LEU A 310 24.28 -9.40 3.56
N ILE A 311 24.49 -8.38 2.73
CA ILE A 311 23.40 -7.60 2.15
C ILE A 311 23.49 -7.62 0.64
N PHE A 312 22.38 -7.87 -0.04
CA PHE A 312 22.24 -7.70 -1.48
C PHE A 312 21.41 -6.44 -1.73
N ALA A 313 21.99 -5.45 -2.41
CA ALA A 313 21.33 -4.17 -2.64
C ALA A 313 21.80 -3.54 -3.96
N SER A 314 20.85 -3.04 -4.75
CA SER A 314 21.18 -2.29 -5.96
C SER A 314 21.99 -1.03 -5.66
N GLY A 315 22.83 -0.56 -6.59
CA GLY A 315 23.58 0.70 -6.42
C GLY A 315 22.70 1.91 -6.05
N LYS A 316 21.45 1.97 -6.54
CA LYS A 316 20.47 3.01 -6.13
C LYS A 316 20.10 2.93 -4.64
N LEU A 317 19.87 1.73 -4.12
CA LEU A 317 19.57 1.51 -2.69
C LEU A 317 20.82 1.77 -1.84
N GLN A 318 22.01 1.38 -2.31
CA GLN A 318 23.27 1.65 -1.63
C GLN A 318 23.49 3.16 -1.43
N HIS A 319 23.31 3.95 -2.49
CA HIS A 319 23.42 5.41 -2.40
C HIS A 319 22.38 5.99 -1.42
N ARG A 320 21.13 5.54 -1.49
CA ARG A 320 20.04 6.07 -0.67
C ARG A 320 20.20 5.76 0.82
N TYR A 321 20.64 4.55 1.14
CA TYR A 321 20.80 4.04 2.50
C TYR A 321 22.26 3.97 2.92
N ALA A 322 23.13 4.81 2.34
CA ALA A 322 24.57 4.76 2.56
C ALA A 322 24.95 4.82 4.05
N ALA A 323 24.28 5.67 4.83
CA ALA A 323 24.50 5.77 6.28
C ALA A 323 24.14 4.47 7.02
N LEU A 324 23.05 3.80 6.62
CA LEU A 324 22.59 2.56 7.24
C LEU A 324 23.45 1.34 6.83
N LEU A 325 24.03 1.39 5.63
CA LEU A 325 24.85 0.32 5.06
C LEU A 325 26.35 0.49 5.34
N ALA A 326 26.75 1.57 6.01
CA ALA A 326 28.15 1.85 6.33
C ALA A 326 28.78 0.67 7.10
N GLY A 327 29.93 0.18 6.61
CA GLY A 327 30.65 -0.95 7.22
C GLY A 327 30.02 -2.33 6.99
N LYS A 328 28.93 -2.44 6.22
CA LYS A 328 28.31 -3.71 5.88
C LYS A 328 28.92 -4.33 4.62
N LYS A 329 28.91 -5.68 4.54
CA LYS A 329 29.24 -6.40 3.30
C LYS A 329 28.03 -6.34 2.36
N VAL A 330 28.12 -5.50 1.34
CA VAL A 330 27.04 -5.29 0.37
C VAL A 330 27.44 -5.77 -1.02
N LEU A 331 26.59 -6.58 -1.66
CA LEU A 331 26.75 -7.06 -3.03
C LEU A 331 25.70 -6.42 -3.96
N ASP A 332 26.17 -5.86 -5.08
CA ASP A 332 25.31 -5.29 -6.14
C ASP A 332 25.07 -6.30 -7.27
N GLY A 333 24.08 -6.01 -8.12
CA GLY A 333 23.81 -6.72 -9.35
C GLY A 333 22.77 -7.83 -9.24
N TYR A 334 22.17 -8.01 -8.07
CA TYR A 334 21.20 -9.09 -7.79
C TYR A 334 19.74 -8.63 -7.75
N GLY A 335 19.47 -7.31 -7.84
CA GLY A 335 18.14 -6.72 -7.61
C GLY A 335 17.09 -6.90 -8.71
N ARG A 336 17.43 -7.45 -9.89
CA ARG A 336 16.46 -7.71 -10.98
C ARG A 336 16.85 -8.96 -11.76
N LEU A 337 16.74 -10.11 -11.09
CA LEU A 337 17.06 -11.41 -11.67
C LEU A 337 15.83 -12.28 -11.96
N PHE A 338 14.61 -11.75 -11.85
CA PHE A 338 13.41 -12.47 -12.27
C PHE A 338 13.30 -12.79 -13.77
N PRO A 339 13.91 -12.05 -14.74
CA PRO A 339 13.78 -12.40 -16.15
C PRO A 339 14.22 -13.84 -16.43
N PHE A 340 13.40 -14.55 -17.20
CA PHE A 340 13.59 -15.97 -17.58
C PHE A 340 13.65 -16.96 -16.41
N TYR A 341 13.39 -16.53 -15.17
CA TYR A 341 13.36 -17.43 -14.02
C TYR A 341 12.29 -18.51 -14.20
N GLY A 342 12.64 -19.77 -13.93
CA GLY A 342 11.76 -20.92 -14.10
C GLY A 342 11.48 -21.33 -15.55
N LYS A 343 12.08 -20.67 -16.55
CA LYS A 343 11.90 -20.97 -17.98
C LYS A 343 13.20 -21.45 -18.59
N ALA A 344 13.18 -22.58 -19.30
CA ALA A 344 14.38 -23.07 -19.98
C ALA A 344 14.77 -22.12 -21.13
N CYS A 345 16.07 -21.87 -21.34
CA CYS A 345 16.51 -20.91 -22.37
C CYS A 345 16.05 -21.28 -23.79
N ALA A 346 15.90 -22.58 -24.08
CA ALA A 346 15.34 -23.07 -25.35
C ALA A 346 13.87 -22.64 -25.59
N GLN A 347 13.13 -22.30 -24.54
CA GLN A 347 11.73 -21.88 -24.62
C GLN A 347 11.59 -20.34 -24.69
N VAL A 348 12.69 -19.58 -24.54
CA VAL A 348 12.65 -18.12 -24.53
C VAL A 348 12.54 -17.59 -25.96
N THR A 349 11.51 -16.80 -26.21
CA THR A 349 11.22 -16.21 -27.53
C THR A 349 12.17 -15.06 -27.85
N PRO A 350 12.38 -14.72 -29.13
CA PRO A 350 13.14 -13.53 -29.52
C PRO A 350 12.59 -12.22 -28.92
N ALA A 351 11.26 -12.09 -28.82
CA ALA A 351 10.62 -10.90 -28.26
C ALA A 351 10.88 -10.72 -26.76
N GLU A 352 10.90 -11.81 -25.99
CA GLU A 352 11.26 -11.77 -24.57
C GLU A 352 12.74 -11.36 -24.40
N ARG A 353 13.64 -11.88 -25.24
CA ARG A 353 15.08 -11.52 -25.22
C ARG A 353 15.34 -10.05 -25.58
N ALA A 354 14.61 -9.51 -26.55
CA ALA A 354 14.83 -8.15 -27.05
C ALA A 354 14.66 -7.05 -25.99
N ASN A 355 13.96 -7.35 -24.89
CA ASN A 355 13.66 -6.39 -23.82
C ASN A 355 14.62 -6.50 -22.61
N GLU A 356 15.58 -7.42 -22.64
CA GLU A 356 16.38 -7.78 -21.47
C GLU A 356 17.86 -7.43 -21.61
N ARG A 357 18.53 -7.22 -20.47
CA ARG A 357 19.89 -6.65 -20.43
C ARG A 357 21.00 -7.71 -20.49
N MET A 358 20.66 -8.96 -20.25
CA MET A 358 21.58 -10.10 -20.24
C MET A 358 20.95 -11.25 -21.01
N SER A 359 21.78 -12.18 -21.50
CA SER A 359 21.26 -13.41 -22.11
C SER A 359 20.55 -14.26 -21.05
N CYS A 360 19.73 -15.21 -21.51
CA CYS A 360 19.06 -16.15 -20.61
C CYS A 360 20.06 -16.94 -19.76
N GLU A 361 21.16 -17.40 -20.38
CA GLU A 361 22.22 -18.15 -19.73
C GLU A 361 22.92 -17.30 -18.64
N ALA A 362 23.17 -16.02 -18.93
CA ALA A 362 23.77 -15.11 -17.96
C ALA A 362 22.81 -14.81 -16.77
N TYR A 363 21.50 -14.70 -17.02
CA TYR A 363 20.51 -14.61 -15.94
C TYR A 363 20.52 -15.86 -15.06
N HIS A 364 20.44 -17.06 -15.66
CA HIS A 364 20.45 -18.32 -14.92
C HIS A 364 21.75 -18.51 -14.12
N GLN A 365 22.90 -18.18 -14.69
CA GLN A 365 24.18 -18.23 -13.99
C GLN A 365 24.16 -17.32 -12.74
N LYS A 366 23.66 -16.09 -12.87
CA LYS A 366 23.63 -15.15 -11.75
C LYS A 366 22.60 -15.50 -10.68
N GLN A 367 21.48 -16.12 -11.08
CA GLN A 367 20.50 -16.68 -10.15
C GLN A 367 21.14 -17.81 -9.33
N ALA A 368 21.86 -18.73 -9.98
CA ALA A 368 22.57 -19.82 -9.31
C ALA A 368 23.68 -19.31 -8.36
N GLU A 369 24.43 -18.28 -8.78
CA GLU A 369 25.42 -17.61 -7.93
C GLU A 369 24.77 -17.00 -6.68
N PHE A 370 23.66 -16.28 -6.85
CA PHE A 370 22.89 -15.73 -5.74
C PHE A 370 22.44 -16.81 -4.77
N GLU A 371 21.81 -17.87 -5.27
CA GLU A 371 21.33 -18.98 -4.46
C GLU A 371 22.47 -19.63 -3.67
N PHE A 372 23.62 -19.86 -4.31
CA PHE A 372 24.80 -20.41 -3.66
C PHE A 372 25.29 -19.52 -2.51
N LEU A 373 25.49 -18.22 -2.76
CA LEU A 373 25.97 -17.27 -1.77
C LEU A 373 25.04 -17.17 -0.55
N VAL A 374 23.73 -17.11 -0.79
CA VAL A 374 22.73 -17.04 0.28
C VAL A 374 22.75 -18.33 1.11
N ARG A 375 22.74 -19.50 0.48
CA ARG A 375 22.76 -20.79 1.16
C ARG A 375 24.01 -20.99 2.00
N GLN A 376 25.16 -20.62 1.45
CA GLN A 376 26.42 -20.69 2.16
C GLN A 376 26.38 -19.82 3.42
N ALA A 377 26.03 -18.54 3.28
CA ALA A 377 25.96 -17.62 4.40
C ALA A 377 24.96 -18.08 5.48
N VAL A 378 23.78 -18.55 5.07
CA VAL A 378 22.78 -19.09 6.01
C VAL A 378 23.28 -20.35 6.73
N ALA A 379 23.98 -21.24 6.03
CA ALA A 379 24.59 -22.44 6.62
C ALA A 379 25.72 -22.10 7.61
N GLU A 380 26.44 -21.00 7.38
CA GLU A 380 27.44 -20.43 8.29
C GLU A 380 26.82 -19.68 9.49
N GLY A 381 25.49 -19.66 9.61
CA GLY A 381 24.79 -18.99 10.71
C GLY A 381 24.55 -17.49 10.49
N GLN A 382 24.87 -16.95 9.32
CA GLN A 382 24.78 -15.52 9.03
C GLN A 382 23.33 -15.08 8.77
N THR A 383 23.07 -13.81 9.10
CA THR A 383 21.87 -13.10 8.68
C THR A 383 22.11 -12.47 7.30
N VAL A 384 21.30 -12.88 6.33
CA VAL A 384 21.37 -12.41 4.94
C VAL A 384 20.15 -11.55 4.64
N ALA A 385 20.33 -10.36 4.07
CA ALA A 385 19.23 -9.47 3.68
C ALA A 385 19.29 -9.12 2.18
N MET A 386 18.21 -9.41 1.45
CA MET A 386 17.95 -8.92 0.11
C MET A 386 17.09 -7.66 0.18
N LEU A 387 17.63 -6.52 -0.22
CA LEU A 387 16.91 -5.25 -0.21
C LEU A 387 16.15 -5.05 -1.52
N ASP A 388 14.85 -4.81 -1.39
CA ASP A 388 13.97 -4.47 -2.50
C ASP A 388 13.48 -3.02 -2.41
N SER A 389 13.29 -2.38 -3.57
CA SER A 389 12.75 -1.02 -3.64
C SER A 389 11.23 -1.07 -3.57
N GLY A 390 10.63 -0.32 -2.66
CA GLY A 390 9.20 -0.36 -2.42
C GLY A 390 8.80 -1.49 -1.47
N ASP A 391 7.70 -2.17 -1.79
CA ASP A 391 7.25 -3.38 -1.12
C ASP A 391 7.66 -4.62 -1.95
N PRO A 392 8.24 -5.68 -1.35
CA PRO A 392 8.74 -6.82 -2.13
C PRO A 392 7.63 -7.62 -2.83
N LEU A 393 6.38 -7.51 -2.37
CA LEU A 393 5.25 -8.34 -2.82
C LEU A 393 4.12 -7.55 -3.46
N ILE A 394 4.35 -6.27 -3.75
CA ILE A 394 3.55 -5.45 -4.67
C ILE A 394 4.46 -5.09 -5.85
N TYR A 395 4.49 -5.98 -6.86
CA TYR A 395 5.34 -5.88 -8.05
C TYR A 395 6.85 -5.76 -7.77
N GLY A 396 7.33 -6.30 -6.64
CA GLY A 396 8.75 -6.26 -6.26
C GLY A 396 9.64 -7.11 -7.17
N PRO A 397 10.76 -6.57 -7.70
CA PRO A 397 11.64 -7.29 -8.61
C PRO A 397 12.44 -8.42 -7.96
N CYS A 398 12.48 -8.51 -6.62
CA CYS A 398 13.23 -9.54 -5.90
C CYS A 398 12.37 -10.71 -5.41
N ALA A 399 11.04 -10.66 -5.59
CA ALA A 399 10.11 -11.70 -5.10
C ALA A 399 10.42 -13.12 -5.62
N TRP A 400 11.04 -13.25 -6.79
CA TRP A 400 11.49 -14.54 -7.35
C TRP A 400 12.41 -15.32 -6.40
N SER A 401 13.17 -14.61 -5.54
CA SER A 401 14.08 -15.24 -4.58
C SER A 401 13.33 -16.09 -3.55
N LEU A 402 12.06 -15.80 -3.27
CA LEU A 402 11.24 -16.60 -2.36
C LEU A 402 11.00 -18.00 -2.90
N THR A 403 10.78 -18.13 -4.21
CA THR A 403 10.64 -19.44 -4.86
C THR A 403 11.99 -20.16 -4.90
N ALA A 404 13.06 -19.44 -5.25
CA ALA A 404 14.41 -19.99 -5.36
C ALA A 404 14.92 -20.55 -4.04
N LEU A 405 14.64 -19.86 -2.94
CA LEU A 405 15.17 -20.17 -1.61
C LEU A 405 14.15 -20.83 -0.68
N ARG A 406 13.08 -21.42 -1.22
CA ARG A 406 11.93 -21.97 -0.47
C ARG A 406 12.27 -23.01 0.60
N ASP A 407 13.44 -23.62 0.51
CA ASP A 407 13.98 -24.58 1.46
C ASP A 407 14.64 -23.91 2.68
N LEU A 408 14.88 -22.60 2.65
CA LEU A 408 15.43 -21.83 3.77
C LEU A 408 14.33 -21.27 4.66
N ALA A 409 14.71 -20.93 5.91
CA ALA A 409 13.88 -20.07 6.74
C ALA A 409 13.91 -18.63 6.18
N ILE A 410 12.81 -18.23 5.53
CA ILE A 410 12.65 -16.90 4.95
C ILE A 410 11.73 -16.06 5.81
N GLU A 411 12.10 -14.80 6.01
CA GLU A 411 11.23 -13.78 6.59
C GLU A 411 11.12 -12.59 5.61
N VAL A 412 9.88 -12.19 5.30
CA VAL A 412 9.64 -11.00 4.48
C VAL A 412 9.34 -9.83 5.40
N VAL A 413 10.11 -8.76 5.29
CA VAL A 413 9.81 -7.48 5.92
C VAL A 413 9.03 -6.63 4.93
N PRO A 414 7.74 -6.34 5.17
CA PRO A 414 6.95 -5.53 4.26
C PRO A 414 7.52 -4.12 4.15
N GLY A 415 7.37 -3.54 2.97
CA GLY A 415 7.81 -2.18 2.67
C GLY A 415 6.64 -1.29 2.30
N LEU A 416 6.90 0.02 2.24
CA LEU A 416 5.95 0.94 1.65
C LEU A 416 6.00 0.79 0.11
N SER A 417 4.88 0.63 -0.58
CA SER A 417 4.88 0.58 -2.05
C SER A 417 4.82 2.00 -2.63
N CYS A 418 5.25 2.19 -3.88
CA CYS A 418 4.98 3.43 -4.60
C CYS A 418 3.46 3.71 -4.70
N PHE A 419 2.62 2.69 -4.61
CA PHE A 419 1.17 2.82 -4.48
C PHE A 419 0.76 3.59 -3.22
N ASN A 420 1.27 3.21 -2.05
CA ASN A 420 1.02 3.92 -0.79
C ASN A 420 1.51 5.38 -0.87
N ALA A 421 2.74 5.57 -1.34
CA ALA A 421 3.34 6.90 -1.45
C ALA A 421 2.56 7.80 -2.42
N ALA A 422 2.14 7.27 -3.56
CA ALA A 422 1.40 8.05 -4.55
C ALA A 422 -0.02 8.40 -4.09
N ASN A 423 -0.71 7.51 -3.37
CA ASN A 423 -2.00 7.84 -2.78
C ASN A 423 -1.86 8.99 -1.76
N ALA A 424 -0.80 8.99 -0.95
CA ALA A 424 -0.53 10.07 -0.01
C ALA A 424 -0.19 11.40 -0.72
N ALA A 425 0.57 11.35 -1.82
CA ALA A 425 0.82 12.51 -2.67
C ALA A 425 -0.47 13.08 -3.29
N LEU A 426 -1.40 12.21 -3.68
CA LEU A 426 -2.73 12.59 -4.16
C LEU A 426 -3.65 13.12 -3.05
N ARG A 427 -3.33 12.82 -1.79
CA ARG A 427 -4.15 13.15 -0.60
C ARG A 427 -5.59 12.65 -0.75
N ALA A 428 -5.75 11.48 -1.38
CA ALA A 428 -7.05 10.91 -1.71
C ALA A 428 -7.16 9.47 -1.20
N GLY A 429 -8.33 9.13 -0.64
CA GLY A 429 -8.66 7.75 -0.32
C GLY A 429 -8.94 6.99 -1.62
N VAL A 430 -8.05 6.05 -1.99
CA VAL A 430 -8.16 5.36 -3.29
C VAL A 430 -9.40 4.45 -3.39
N THR A 431 -9.97 4.08 -2.23
CA THR A 431 -11.21 3.29 -2.08
C THR A 431 -12.48 4.15 -1.93
N GLU A 432 -12.37 5.48 -2.03
CA GLU A 432 -13.47 6.44 -1.81
C GLU A 432 -14.22 6.84 -3.08
N GLY A 433 -14.18 5.97 -4.11
CA GLY A 433 -14.95 6.17 -5.33
C GLY A 433 -16.45 6.24 -5.06
N ARG A 434 -17.19 7.01 -5.87
CA ARG A 434 -18.64 7.20 -5.69
C ARG A 434 -19.39 5.96 -6.16
N ASN A 435 -18.94 5.40 -7.27
CA ASN A 435 -19.56 4.25 -7.93
C ASN A 435 -19.07 2.90 -7.40
N SER A 436 -17.78 2.83 -7.06
CA SER A 436 -17.11 1.61 -6.58
C SER A 436 -16.14 1.95 -5.44
N HIS A 437 -15.99 1.01 -4.51
CA HIS A 437 -14.99 1.06 -3.45
C HIS A 437 -13.81 0.12 -3.73
N SER A 438 -13.79 -0.51 -4.91
CA SER A 438 -12.75 -1.44 -5.32
C SER A 438 -11.62 -0.70 -6.05
N VAL A 439 -10.42 -1.25 -5.95
CA VAL A 439 -9.21 -0.74 -6.60
C VAL A 439 -8.57 -1.85 -7.42
N LEU A 440 -8.31 -1.58 -8.69
CA LEU A 440 -7.67 -2.51 -9.62
C LEU A 440 -6.21 -2.08 -9.82
N LEU A 441 -5.27 -2.87 -9.31
CA LEU A 441 -3.84 -2.68 -9.52
C LEU A 441 -3.41 -3.48 -10.75
N ALA A 442 -2.98 -2.76 -11.79
CA ALA A 442 -2.68 -3.35 -13.08
C ALA A 442 -1.27 -3.05 -13.60
N SER A 443 -0.63 -4.02 -14.25
CA SER A 443 0.71 -3.88 -14.86
C SER A 443 0.71 -3.58 -16.36
N GLY A 444 -0.48 -3.35 -16.96
CA GLY A 444 -0.67 -2.86 -18.32
C GLY A 444 -1.40 -3.81 -19.28
N TRP A 445 -1.27 -5.13 -19.11
CA TRP A 445 -1.83 -6.14 -20.03
C TRP A 445 -3.35 -6.34 -19.89
N SER A 446 -3.91 -5.96 -18.74
CA SER A 446 -5.29 -6.18 -18.31
C SER A 446 -6.13 -4.91 -18.35
N VAL A 447 -5.57 -3.77 -18.81
CA VAL A 447 -6.18 -2.45 -18.64
C VAL A 447 -7.55 -2.36 -19.29
N GLU A 448 -7.69 -2.79 -20.55
CA GLU A 448 -8.99 -2.79 -21.25
C GLU A 448 -9.98 -3.77 -20.60
N GLU A 449 -9.52 -4.99 -20.26
CA GLU A 449 -10.34 -6.02 -19.62
C GLU A 449 -10.92 -5.55 -18.28
N MET A 450 -10.11 -4.86 -17.47
CA MET A 450 -10.48 -4.36 -16.14
C MET A 450 -11.25 -3.02 -16.19
N ALA A 451 -11.12 -2.25 -17.27
CA ALA A 451 -11.78 -0.95 -17.43
C ALA A 451 -13.32 -1.04 -17.40
N VAL A 452 -13.88 -2.20 -17.73
CA VAL A 452 -15.34 -2.43 -17.77
C VAL A 452 -16.01 -2.19 -16.42
N HIS A 453 -15.29 -2.36 -15.31
CA HIS A 453 -15.84 -2.20 -13.96
C HIS A 453 -15.95 -0.74 -13.53
N GLN A 454 -15.27 0.17 -14.23
CA GLN A 454 -15.20 1.59 -13.87
C GLN A 454 -14.88 1.85 -12.38
N SER A 455 -14.14 0.93 -11.77
CA SER A 455 -13.61 1.06 -10.41
C SER A 455 -12.32 1.89 -10.44
N THR A 456 -11.81 2.30 -9.27
CA THR A 456 -10.52 2.98 -9.22
C THR A 456 -9.45 2.10 -9.87
N MET A 457 -8.77 2.60 -10.89
CA MET A 457 -7.70 1.87 -11.55
C MET A 457 -6.36 2.55 -11.29
N VAL A 458 -5.38 1.74 -10.92
CA VAL A 458 -4.00 2.18 -10.69
C VAL A 458 -3.07 1.34 -11.56
N ILE A 459 -2.46 1.99 -12.54
CA ILE A 459 -1.60 1.31 -13.50
C ILE A 459 -0.14 1.54 -13.10
N PHE A 460 0.54 0.44 -12.78
CA PHE A 460 1.98 0.37 -12.57
C PHE A 460 2.69 0.40 -13.93
N THR A 461 2.93 1.60 -14.44
CA THR A 461 3.51 1.79 -15.76
C THR A 461 5.03 1.62 -15.72
N MET A 462 5.50 0.43 -16.11
CA MET A 462 6.92 0.14 -16.31
C MET A 462 7.37 0.30 -17.78
N ARG A 463 6.49 0.81 -18.67
CA ARG A 463 6.72 0.92 -20.13
C ARG A 463 6.13 2.20 -20.73
N LYS A 464 6.63 2.60 -21.90
CA LYS A 464 6.42 3.91 -22.57
C LYS A 464 5.12 4.04 -23.36
N GLU A 465 4.11 3.23 -23.08
CA GLU A 465 2.89 3.12 -23.91
C GLU A 465 1.74 3.96 -23.35
N PHE A 466 2.04 5.15 -22.83
CA PHE A 466 1.05 6.00 -22.17
C PHE A 466 -0.16 6.31 -23.05
N LYS A 467 0.06 6.71 -24.31
CA LYS A 467 -1.03 6.96 -25.27
C LYS A 467 -1.89 5.71 -25.47
N HIS A 468 -1.28 4.53 -25.58
CA HIS A 468 -2.03 3.28 -25.74
C HIS A 468 -2.95 3.05 -24.54
N PHE A 469 -2.47 3.23 -23.31
CA PHE A 469 -3.32 3.09 -22.13
C PHE A 469 -4.51 4.07 -22.14
N ILE A 470 -4.27 5.34 -22.48
CA ILE A 470 -5.36 6.33 -22.60
C ILE A 470 -6.35 5.94 -23.69
N ASP A 471 -5.88 5.48 -24.86
CA ASP A 471 -6.74 5.02 -25.95
C ASP A 471 -7.60 3.82 -25.52
N GLN A 472 -7.04 2.85 -24.79
CA GLN A 472 -7.79 1.70 -24.26
C GLN A 472 -8.84 2.12 -23.23
N LEU A 473 -8.44 2.96 -22.27
CA LEU A 473 -9.35 3.47 -21.24
C LEU A 473 -10.50 4.29 -21.84
N SER A 474 -10.23 5.07 -22.89
CA SER A 474 -11.23 5.95 -23.54
C SER A 474 -12.36 5.17 -24.22
N LYS A 475 -12.21 3.87 -24.44
CA LYS A 475 -13.29 2.99 -24.92
C LYS A 475 -14.35 2.71 -23.85
N HIS A 476 -13.97 2.79 -22.58
CA HIS A 476 -14.80 2.39 -21.44
C HIS A 476 -15.12 3.54 -20.48
N TYR A 477 -14.30 4.57 -20.45
CA TYR A 477 -14.44 5.71 -19.53
C TYR A 477 -14.85 6.98 -20.31
N PRO A 478 -15.79 7.77 -19.76
CA PRO A 478 -16.09 9.11 -20.28
C PRO A 478 -14.86 10.02 -20.34
N ALA A 479 -14.83 10.96 -21.28
CA ALA A 479 -13.69 11.86 -21.48
C ALA A 479 -13.42 12.80 -20.29
N ASP A 480 -14.44 13.09 -19.48
CA ASP A 480 -14.37 13.87 -18.25
C ASP A 480 -13.94 13.05 -17.02
N THR A 481 -13.74 11.73 -17.17
CA THR A 481 -13.24 10.88 -16.08
C THR A 481 -11.96 11.46 -15.49
N PRO A 482 -11.90 11.75 -14.18
CA PRO A 482 -10.70 12.25 -13.54
C PRO A 482 -9.54 11.25 -13.66
N VAL A 483 -8.34 11.79 -13.93
CA VAL A 483 -7.09 11.03 -13.98
C VAL A 483 -5.99 11.78 -13.26
N ALA A 484 -5.04 11.05 -12.71
CA ALA A 484 -3.85 11.62 -12.12
C ALA A 484 -2.59 10.82 -12.47
N ILE A 485 -1.48 11.51 -12.67
CA ILE A 485 -0.16 10.92 -12.85
C ILE A 485 0.68 11.34 -11.66
N VAL A 486 1.20 10.34 -10.94
CA VAL A 486 2.14 10.59 -9.84
C VAL A 486 3.52 10.10 -10.28
N SER A 487 4.44 11.04 -10.49
CA SER A 487 5.82 10.77 -10.86
C SER A 487 6.73 10.79 -9.64
N SER A 488 7.66 9.84 -9.57
CA SER A 488 8.62 9.73 -8.46
C SER A 488 7.97 9.79 -7.06
N ALA A 489 6.88 9.04 -6.88
CA ALA A 489 6.19 8.94 -5.61
C ALA A 489 7.13 8.55 -4.46
N GLY A 490 7.07 9.30 -3.37
CA GLY A 490 7.91 9.11 -2.18
C GLY A 490 9.26 9.84 -2.20
N TYR A 491 9.64 10.50 -3.29
CA TYR A 491 10.87 11.31 -3.33
C TYR A 491 10.53 12.79 -3.19
N ALA A 492 10.64 13.35 -1.97
CA ALA A 492 10.13 14.68 -1.65
C ALA A 492 10.64 15.78 -2.59
N ALA A 493 11.90 15.67 -3.07
CA ALA A 493 12.50 16.67 -3.95
C ALA A 493 12.05 16.61 -5.43
N LYS A 494 11.48 15.50 -5.88
CA LYS A 494 11.11 15.29 -7.30
C LYS A 494 9.71 14.71 -7.52
N GLU A 495 8.95 14.47 -6.45
CA GLU A 495 7.57 14.03 -6.52
C GLU A 495 6.73 15.08 -7.25
N LYS A 496 5.96 14.63 -8.24
CA LYS A 496 5.07 15.50 -9.02
C LYS A 496 3.73 14.82 -9.21
N VAL A 497 2.67 15.56 -8.95
CA VAL A 497 1.29 15.16 -9.22
C VAL A 497 0.76 16.02 -10.36
N LEU A 498 0.29 15.37 -11.41
CA LEU A 498 -0.44 16.02 -12.50
C LEU A 498 -1.86 15.47 -12.53
N GLN A 499 -2.86 16.32 -12.34
CA GLN A 499 -4.27 15.95 -12.39
C GLN A 499 -4.92 16.53 -13.65
N GLY A 500 -5.86 15.78 -14.21
CA GLY A 500 -6.65 16.21 -15.36
C GLY A 500 -7.83 15.28 -15.60
N THR A 501 -8.30 15.25 -16.83
CA THR A 501 -9.34 14.33 -17.28
C THR A 501 -8.78 13.39 -18.34
N LEU A 502 -9.42 12.24 -18.54
CA LEU A 502 -8.99 11.24 -19.52
C LEU A 502 -8.84 11.83 -20.93
N GLY A 503 -9.78 12.69 -21.35
CA GLY A 503 -9.74 13.37 -22.65
C GLY A 503 -8.71 14.51 -22.73
N GLY A 504 -8.28 15.08 -21.59
CA GLY A 504 -7.38 16.24 -21.54
C GLY A 504 -5.92 15.92 -21.19
N ILE A 505 -5.65 14.79 -20.51
CA ILE A 505 -4.35 14.53 -19.89
C ILE A 505 -3.21 14.45 -20.90
N LEU A 506 -3.46 13.89 -22.09
CA LEU A 506 -2.43 13.81 -23.15
C LEU A 506 -1.98 15.19 -23.64
N HIS A 507 -2.88 16.17 -23.69
CA HIS A 507 -2.55 17.53 -24.08
C HIS A 507 -1.71 18.24 -22.99
N GLN A 508 -1.99 17.96 -21.71
CA GLN A 508 -1.27 18.57 -20.58
C GLN A 508 0.17 18.09 -20.44
N LEU A 509 0.47 16.85 -20.84
CA LEU A 509 1.84 16.30 -20.76
C LEU A 509 2.83 16.99 -21.70
N GLY A 510 2.34 17.68 -22.73
CA GLY A 510 3.19 18.25 -23.78
C GLY A 510 3.99 17.19 -24.55
N PRO A 511 4.95 17.61 -25.39
CA PRO A 511 5.79 16.70 -26.18
C PRO A 511 6.91 16.02 -25.36
N GLU A 512 7.07 16.39 -24.08
CA GLU A 512 8.12 15.86 -23.24
C GLU A 512 7.87 14.41 -22.87
N LYS A 513 8.95 13.63 -22.86
CA LYS A 513 8.89 12.23 -22.50
C LYS A 513 8.66 12.11 -21.00
N GLN A 514 7.60 11.39 -20.63
CA GLN A 514 7.32 11.10 -19.23
C GLN A 514 8.51 10.40 -18.55
N PRO A 515 8.73 10.65 -17.25
CA PRO A 515 9.73 9.94 -16.49
C PRO A 515 9.43 8.45 -16.52
N PHE A 516 10.45 7.60 -16.35
CA PHE A 516 10.24 6.15 -16.28
C PHE A 516 9.43 5.72 -15.06
N GLU A 517 9.52 6.48 -13.95
CA GLU A 517 8.94 6.15 -12.64
C GLU A 517 7.64 6.96 -12.42
N TYR A 518 6.50 6.44 -12.89
CA TYR A 518 5.19 7.02 -12.61
C TYR A 518 4.10 5.97 -12.40
N LEU A 519 3.00 6.39 -11.77
CA LEU A 519 1.73 5.66 -11.65
C LEU A 519 0.63 6.47 -12.34
N LEU A 520 -0.27 5.80 -13.07
CA LEU A 520 -1.48 6.41 -13.63
C LEU A 520 -2.69 5.96 -12.80
N TYR A 521 -3.43 6.93 -12.29
CA TYR A 521 -4.68 6.75 -11.56
C TYR A 521 -5.86 7.20 -12.42
N VAL A 522 -6.93 6.42 -12.42
CA VAL A 522 -8.16 6.67 -13.17
C VAL A 522 -9.34 6.40 -12.25
N GLY A 523 -10.26 7.35 -12.13
CA GLY A 523 -11.52 7.14 -11.42
C GLY A 523 -12.06 8.35 -10.68
N ASP A 524 -13.33 8.27 -10.31
CA ASP A 524 -14.08 9.34 -9.66
C ASP A 524 -13.65 9.65 -8.22
N PHE A 525 -12.83 8.80 -7.59
CA PHE A 525 -12.25 9.06 -6.27
C PHE A 525 -11.35 10.31 -6.26
N LEU A 526 -10.85 10.73 -7.43
CA LEU A 526 -10.09 11.98 -7.59
C LEU A 526 -11.01 13.22 -7.64
N ALA A 527 -12.31 13.06 -7.94
CA ALA A 527 -13.26 14.17 -7.93
C ALA A 527 -13.61 14.52 -6.48
N ASP A 528 -13.27 15.74 -6.06
CA ASP A 528 -13.50 16.26 -4.70
C ASP A 528 -12.87 15.40 -3.59
N GLY A 529 -11.84 14.60 -3.94
CA GLY A 529 -11.20 13.62 -3.05
C GLY A 529 -12.06 12.40 -2.71
N GLY A 530 -13.18 12.15 -3.40
CA GLY A 530 -14.06 10.98 -3.22
C GLY A 530 -15.19 11.19 -2.20
N LYS A 531 -16.14 10.26 -2.10
CA LYS A 531 -17.05 10.17 -0.94
C LYS A 531 -16.36 9.34 0.13
N VAL A 532 -16.29 9.82 1.36
CA VAL A 532 -15.69 9.01 2.44
C VAL A 532 -16.46 7.70 2.53
N ALA A 533 -15.75 6.58 2.40
CA ALA A 533 -16.38 5.26 2.29
C ALA A 533 -17.29 5.03 3.51
N HIS A 534 -18.59 4.82 3.27
CA HIS A 534 -19.62 4.74 4.32
C HIS A 534 -19.75 3.38 4.99
#